data_AF-A0A1H0RHD9-F1
#
_entry.id   AF-A0A1H0RHD9-F1
#
_cell.length_a   1.000
_cell.length_b   1.000
_cell.length_c   1.000
_cell.angle_alpha   90.00
_cell.angle_beta   90.00
_cell.angle_gamma   90.00
#
_symmetry.space_group_name_H-M   'P 1'
#
loop_
_entity.id
_entity.type
_entity.pdbx_description
1 polymer ?
#
loop_
_entity_poly.entity_id
_entity_poly.type
_entity_poly.pdbx_seq_one_letter_code
_entity_poly.pdbx_strand_id
1 'polypeptide(L)'
;MAGVKGRSGGARPGAGRPKKEPVVLPLSTVYDEPDKFLRAVMNDSGTEAKLRVDAAKALLSAQVRRAENGGKKEQARAAAKTAGAGKFASAAPPKLAAAGGKRV
;
A
#
# COMPACT_ATOMS: atom_id res chain seq x y z
N MET A 1 33.59 2.52 -41.91
CA MET A 1 34.17 1.89 -40.70
C MET A 1 33.44 2.39 -39.47
N ALA A 2 32.72 1.52 -38.77
CA ALA A 2 32.13 1.83 -37.46
C ALA A 2 33.26 1.76 -36.40
N GLY A 3 33.33 2.73 -35.49
CA GLY A 3 34.35 2.76 -34.41
C GLY A 3 35.40 3.89 -34.50
N VAL A 4 35.31 4.82 -35.46
CA VAL A 4 36.17 6.02 -35.46
C VAL A 4 35.84 6.88 -34.23
N LYS A 5 36.85 7.21 -33.42
CA LYS A 5 36.73 8.10 -32.24
C LYS A 5 36.12 9.44 -32.69
N GLY A 6 34.87 9.69 -32.30
CA GLY A 6 34.08 10.88 -32.72
C GLY A 6 32.93 10.60 -33.71
N ARG A 7 32.83 9.41 -34.31
CA ARG A 7 31.69 8.97 -35.15
C ARG A 7 30.82 7.88 -34.52
N SER A 8 31.26 7.27 -33.42
CA SER A 8 30.40 6.45 -32.56
C SER A 8 29.41 7.35 -31.82
N GLY A 9 28.15 6.94 -31.70
CA GLY A 9 27.04 7.70 -31.11
C GLY A 9 27.14 7.97 -29.60
N GLY A 10 28.28 8.48 -29.13
CA GLY A 10 28.41 9.10 -27.82
C GLY A 10 27.79 10.50 -27.81
N ALA A 11 27.59 11.04 -26.61
CA ALA A 11 27.04 12.37 -26.38
C ALA A 11 27.76 13.41 -27.24
N ARG A 12 27.13 13.83 -28.34
CA ARG A 12 27.64 14.91 -29.19
C ARG A 12 27.55 16.23 -28.40
N PRO A 13 28.41 17.21 -28.67
CA PRO A 13 28.18 18.58 -28.20
C PRO A 13 26.77 19.01 -28.61
N GLY A 14 25.90 19.30 -27.63
CA GLY A 14 24.48 19.63 -27.85
C GLY A 14 23.52 18.44 -27.94
N ALA A 15 23.97 17.18 -27.80
CA ALA A 15 23.09 16.02 -27.74
C ALA A 15 22.74 15.66 -26.30
N GLY A 16 21.46 15.85 -25.98
CA GLY A 16 20.85 15.46 -24.71
C GLY A 16 20.37 16.68 -23.93
N ARG A 17 19.06 16.77 -23.71
CA ARG A 17 18.53 17.63 -22.66
C ARG A 17 19.17 17.14 -21.35
N PRO A 18 19.82 18.01 -20.55
CA PRO A 18 20.34 17.60 -19.26
C PRO A 18 19.22 16.91 -18.47
N LYS A 19 19.56 15.81 -17.79
CA LYS A 19 18.59 15.04 -17.00
C LYS A 19 17.89 16.01 -16.05
N LYS A 20 16.56 15.99 -16.07
CA LYS A 20 15.78 16.81 -15.14
C LYS A 20 16.17 16.40 -13.72
N GLU A 21 16.47 17.40 -12.89
CA GLU A 21 16.79 17.15 -11.48
C GLU A 21 15.68 16.34 -10.80
N PRO A 22 16.04 15.45 -9.87
CA PRO A 22 15.06 14.64 -9.17
C PRO A 22 14.10 15.56 -8.40
N VAL A 23 12.80 15.40 -8.66
CA VAL A 23 11.77 16.09 -7.89
C VAL A 23 11.69 15.42 -6.52
N VAL A 24 12.21 16.09 -5.50
CA VAL A 24 12.12 15.63 -4.12
C VAL A 24 10.73 16.02 -3.61
N LEU A 25 9.92 15.00 -3.29
CA LEU A 25 8.61 15.24 -2.69
C LEU A 25 8.78 15.49 -1.19
N PRO A 26 8.34 16.63 -0.64
CA PRO A 26 8.48 16.93 0.79
C PRO A 26 7.66 15.98 1.68
N LEU A 27 6.76 15.18 1.09
CA LEU A 27 5.93 14.20 1.79
C LEU A 27 6.74 13.00 2.33
N SER A 28 7.97 12.77 1.83
CA SER A 28 8.80 11.65 2.28
C SER A 28 9.34 11.80 3.69
N THR A 29 9.37 13.02 4.24
CA THR A 29 9.79 13.28 5.63
C THR A 29 8.63 13.21 6.62
N VAL A 30 7.38 13.14 6.12
CA VAL A 30 6.16 13.16 6.95
C VAL A 30 5.62 11.75 7.18
N TYR A 31 5.84 10.84 6.23
CA TYR A 31 5.31 9.48 6.27
C TYR A 31 6.43 8.45 6.21
N ASP A 32 6.66 7.75 7.32
CA ASP A 32 7.58 6.61 7.36
C ASP A 32 6.96 5.37 6.68
N GLU A 33 5.64 5.24 6.73
CA GLU A 33 4.92 4.08 6.21
C GLU A 33 4.65 4.21 4.70
N PRO A 34 5.05 3.22 3.87
CA PRO A 34 4.94 3.30 2.42
C PRO A 34 3.49 3.40 1.94
N ASP A 35 2.56 2.72 2.63
CA ASP A 35 1.13 2.78 2.28
C ASP A 35 0.55 4.19 2.50
N LYS A 36 0.97 4.89 3.55
CA LYS A 36 0.50 6.25 3.87
C LYS A 36 1.11 7.28 2.92
N PHE A 37 2.40 7.13 2.61
CA PHE A 37 3.09 7.96 1.63
C PHE A 37 2.42 7.86 0.24
N LEU A 38 2.18 6.65 -0.28
CA LEU A 38 1.57 6.48 -1.60
C LEU A 38 0.15 7.05 -1.67
N ARG A 39 -0.64 6.96 -0.59
CA ARG A 39 -1.96 7.61 -0.51
C ARG A 39 -1.85 9.13 -0.53
N ALA A 40 -0.89 9.69 0.19
CA ALA A 40 -0.66 11.13 0.21
C ALA A 40 -0.24 11.64 -1.17
N VAL A 41 0.68 10.94 -1.85
CA VAL A 41 1.12 11.28 -3.22
C VAL A 41 -0.04 11.23 -4.22
N MET A 42 -0.91 10.22 -4.15
CA MET A 42 -2.10 10.14 -5.00
C MET A 42 -3.07 11.31 -4.81
N ASN A 43 -3.25 11.76 -3.57
CA ASN A 43 -4.22 12.81 -3.23
C ASN A 43 -3.67 14.23 -3.41
N ASP A 44 -2.35 14.38 -3.55
CA ASP A 44 -1.72 15.69 -3.69
C ASP A 44 -1.96 16.29 -5.09
N SER A 45 -2.80 17.33 -5.14
CA SER A 45 -3.11 18.10 -6.34
C SER A 45 -1.92 18.87 -6.96
N GLY A 46 -0.80 19.00 -6.25
CA GLY A 46 0.43 19.64 -6.74
C GLY A 46 1.41 18.70 -7.45
N THR A 47 1.25 17.38 -7.31
CA THR A 47 2.16 16.40 -7.95
C THR A 47 1.84 16.16 -9.42
N GLU A 48 2.78 15.64 -10.21
CA GLU A 48 2.48 15.27 -11.60
C GLU A 48 1.42 14.15 -11.67
N ALA A 49 0.46 14.27 -12.58
CA ALA A 49 -0.58 13.26 -12.78
C ALA A 49 -0.02 11.85 -13.04
N LYS A 50 1.11 11.72 -13.75
CA LYS A 50 1.76 10.42 -13.99
C LYS A 50 2.27 9.78 -12.70
N LEU A 51 2.91 10.57 -11.84
CA LEU A 51 3.38 10.10 -10.53
C LEU A 51 2.23 9.65 -9.64
N ARG A 52 1.07 10.32 -9.69
CA ARG A 52 -0.13 9.88 -8.96
C ARG A 52 -0.63 8.54 -9.46
N VAL A 53 -0.69 8.36 -10.78
CA VAL A 53 -1.11 7.10 -11.41
C VAL A 53 -0.15 5.97 -11.06
N ASP A 54 1.15 6.23 -11.06
CA ASP A 54 2.16 5.23 -10.71
C ASP A 54 2.10 4.85 -9.22
N ALA A 55 1.88 5.84 -8.33
CA ALA A 55 1.63 5.57 -6.92
C ALA A 55 0.38 4.70 -6.71
N ALA A 56 -0.71 4.98 -7.44
CA ALA A 56 -1.94 4.20 -7.40
C ALA A 56 -1.71 2.76 -7.86
N LYS A 57 -1.01 2.56 -8.98
CA LYS A 57 -0.67 1.23 -9.49
C LYS A 57 0.17 0.43 -8.48
N ALA A 58 1.18 1.07 -7.88
CA ALA A 58 2.03 0.43 -6.89
C ALA A 58 1.21 -0.04 -5.68
N LEU A 59 0.33 0.83 -5.15
CA LEU A 59 -0.53 0.51 -4.00
C LEU A 59 -1.50 -0.64 -4.32
N LEU A 60 -2.16 -0.61 -5.49
CA LEU A 60 -3.04 -1.69 -5.93
C LEU A 60 -2.29 -3.01 -6.10
N SER A 61 -1.11 -2.99 -6.73
CA SER A 61 -0.30 -4.20 -6.91
C SER A 61 0.14 -4.81 -5.58
N ALA A 62 0.48 -3.98 -4.59
CA ALA A 62 0.85 -4.42 -3.26
C ALA A 62 -0.35 -5.04 -2.53
N GLN A 63 -1.54 -4.44 -2.65
CA GLN A 63 -2.77 -4.99 -2.08
C GLN A 63 -3.14 -6.33 -2.71
N VAL A 64 -3.08 -6.44 -4.03
CA VAL A 64 -3.35 -7.69 -4.76
C VAL A 64 -2.36 -8.77 -4.33
N ARG A 65 -1.06 -8.48 -4.30
CA ARG A 65 -0.04 -9.43 -3.84
C ARG A 65 -0.23 -9.84 -2.38
N ARG A 66 -0.58 -8.91 -1.50
CA ARG A 66 -0.90 -9.23 -0.09
C ARG A 66 -2.16 -10.11 0.01
N ALA A 67 -3.18 -9.86 -0.82
CA ALA A 67 -4.38 -10.68 -0.88
C ALA A 67 -4.10 -12.09 -1.43
N GLU A 68 -3.23 -12.20 -2.43
CA GLU A 68 -2.75 -13.47 -2.98
C GLU A 68 -1.92 -14.26 -1.94
N ASN A 69 -1.02 -13.58 -1.22
CA ASN A 69 -0.13 -14.18 -0.22
C ASN A 69 -0.84 -14.52 1.10
N GLY A 70 -1.83 -13.72 1.51
CA GLY A 70 -2.69 -14.01 2.66
C GLY A 70 -3.69 -15.14 2.39
N GLY A 71 -3.93 -15.44 1.11
CA GLY A 71 -4.75 -16.55 0.65
C GLY A 71 -6.24 -16.41 1.00
N LYS A 72 -7.07 -17.17 0.27
CA LYS A 72 -8.51 -17.32 0.55
C LYS A 72 -8.80 -17.73 2.00
N LYS A 73 -7.85 -18.38 2.67
CA LYS A 73 -7.98 -18.86 4.05
C LYS A 73 -7.99 -17.74 5.09
N GLU A 74 -7.10 -16.75 5.00
CA GLU A 74 -7.14 -15.61 5.94
C GLU A 74 -8.33 -14.69 5.65
N GLN A 75 -8.71 -14.54 4.38
CA GLN A 75 -9.95 -13.84 4.01
C GLN A 75 -11.18 -14.53 4.60
N ALA A 76 -11.27 -15.87 4.48
CA ALA A 76 -12.35 -16.65 5.08
C ALA A 76 -12.34 -16.53 6.63
N ARG A 77 -11.17 -16.52 7.27
CA ARG A 77 -11.06 -16.31 8.72
C ARG A 77 -11.49 -14.92 9.15
N ALA A 78 -11.10 -13.88 8.42
CA ALA A 78 -11.53 -12.51 8.69
C ALA A 78 -13.05 -12.38 8.51
N ALA A 79 -13.61 -12.94 7.44
CA ALA A 79 -15.05 -12.96 7.19
C ALA A 79 -15.83 -13.76 8.25
N ALA A 80 -15.28 -14.88 8.73
CA ALA A 80 -15.90 -15.64 9.82
C ALA A 80 -15.92 -14.85 11.14
N LYS A 81 -14.83 -14.13 11.45
CA LYS A 81 -14.75 -13.26 12.64
C LYS A 81 -15.74 -12.11 12.58
N THR A 82 -15.90 -11.45 11.43
CA THR A 82 -16.87 -10.37 11.28
C THR A 82 -18.31 -10.88 11.35
N ALA A 83 -18.61 -12.03 10.74
CA ALA A 83 -19.93 -12.66 10.84
C ALA A 83 -20.28 -13.05 12.28
N GLY A 84 -19.32 -13.55 13.05
CA GLY A 84 -19.49 -13.94 14.45
C GLY A 84 -19.63 -12.79 15.45
N ALA A 85 -19.37 -11.54 15.05
CA ALA A 85 -19.45 -10.35 15.90
C ALA A 85 -20.75 -9.52 15.69
N GLY A 86 -21.62 -9.96 14.77
CA GLY A 86 -22.83 -9.23 14.40
C GLY A 86 -24.08 -9.63 15.20
N LYS A 87 -25.26 -9.37 14.61
CA LYS A 87 -26.57 -9.68 15.20
C LYS A 87 -26.79 -11.17 15.52
N PHE A 88 -25.95 -12.05 14.95
CA PHE A 88 -25.95 -13.49 15.18
C PHE A 88 -24.77 -13.96 16.07
N ALA A 89 -24.10 -13.04 16.77
CA ALA A 89 -23.05 -13.40 17.71
C ALA A 89 -23.58 -14.31 18.82
N SER A 90 -22.74 -15.25 19.29
CA SER A 90 -23.12 -16.13 20.40
C SER A 90 -23.34 -15.29 21.66
N ALA A 91 -24.52 -15.40 22.26
CA ALA A 91 -24.81 -14.74 23.53
C ALA A 91 -23.88 -15.26 24.63
N ALA A 92 -23.46 -14.38 25.54
CA ALA A 92 -22.68 -14.77 26.70
C ALA A 92 -23.46 -15.81 27.52
N PRO A 93 -22.81 -16.89 28.00
CA PRO A 93 -23.49 -17.92 28.77
C PRO A 93 -24.11 -17.30 30.03
N PRO A 94 -25.32 -17.74 30.42
CA PRO A 94 -25.98 -17.24 31.60
C PRO A 94 -25.11 -17.51 32.83
N LYS A 95 -24.97 -16.50 33.71
CA LYS A 95 -24.26 -16.67 34.97
C LYS A 95 -25.07 -17.63 35.85
N LEU A 96 -24.48 -18.76 36.19
CA LEU A 96 -25.05 -19.68 37.16
C LEU A 96 -25.05 -18.99 38.53
N ALA A 97 -26.20 -18.47 38.95
CA ALA A 97 -26.42 -18.10 40.33
C ALA A 97 -26.86 -19.37 41.06
N ALA A 98 -26.03 -19.88 41.98
CA ALA A 98 -26.48 -20.87 42.93
C ALA A 98 -27.67 -20.28 43.72
N ALA A 99 -28.82 -20.97 43.72
CA ALA A 99 -29.94 -20.61 44.57
C ALA A 99 -29.46 -20.61 46.03
N GLY A 100 -29.34 -19.42 46.65
CA GLY A 100 -28.89 -19.27 48.03
C GLY A 100 -27.54 -18.57 48.26
N GLY A 101 -26.91 -17.97 47.25
CA GLY A 101 -25.90 -16.91 47.48
C GLY A 101 -24.53 -17.35 48.03
N LYS A 102 -24.15 -18.62 47.89
CA LYS A 102 -22.77 -19.06 48.18
C LYS A 102 -22.00 -19.23 46.87
N ARG A 103 -20.94 -18.42 46.70
CA ARG A 103 -20.03 -18.50 45.55
C ARG A 103 -19.28 -19.84 45.61
N VAL A 104 -19.25 -20.54 44.47
CA VAL A 104 -18.22 -21.54 44.16
C VAL A 104 -17.22 -20.87 43.22
#